data_AF-A0A8H3GM84-F1
#
_entry.id   AF-A0A8H3GM84-F1
#
_cell.length_a   1.000
_cell.length_b   1.000
_cell.length_c   1.000
_cell.angle_alpha   90.00
_cell.angle_beta   90.00
_cell.angle_gamma   90.00
#
_symmetry.space_group_name_H-M   'P 1'
#
loop_
_entity.id
_entity.type
_entity.pdbx_description
1 polymer ?
#
loop_
_entity_poly.entity_id
_entity_poly.type
_entity_poly.pdbx_seq_one_letter_code
_entity_poly.pdbx_strand_id
1 'polypeptide(L)'
;MLLSSLFAAIVGAPLVLGQGAFDKSHKMTYLKGTWSISDKNVPVGPTFVNPAENKFFFPTEYKNTTSRTYSFTDDGFWEYCAYVAPHVSSDNCTSALFIYQHGTYEFLSNGSMALTPFAKDGRFQMADSCKESNGATPYNYTELMVTWSIDIDYGTAPVLNLHEANWEQPQNLTLAYNPPQMLPTRPLTN
;
A
#
# COMPACT_ATOMS: atom_id res chain seq x y z
N MET A 1 58.44 3.19 50.89
CA MET A 1 57.00 3.00 50.65
C MET A 1 56.60 3.91 49.50
N LEU A 2 56.48 3.38 48.29
CA LEU A 2 55.95 4.09 47.12
C LEU A 2 54.97 3.13 46.47
N LEU A 3 53.67 3.37 46.68
CA LEU A 3 52.59 2.56 46.09
C LEU A 3 52.47 2.89 44.61
N SER A 4 52.68 1.90 43.76
CA SER A 4 52.42 1.97 42.33
C SER A 4 50.93 1.71 42.08
N SER A 5 50.22 2.71 41.56
CA SER A 5 48.78 2.64 41.26
C SER A 5 48.54 1.93 39.92
N LEU A 6 47.79 0.83 39.95
CA LEU A 6 47.37 0.08 38.76
C LEU A 6 46.16 0.81 38.12
N PHE A 7 46.30 1.33 36.92
CA PHE A 7 45.16 1.81 36.12
C PHE A 7 44.53 0.61 35.38
N ALA A 8 43.33 0.21 35.79
CA ALA A 8 42.51 -0.75 35.05
C ALA A 8 41.80 -0.03 33.90
N ALA A 9 42.17 -0.35 32.66
CA ALA A 9 41.44 0.10 31.47
C ALA A 9 40.15 -0.71 31.32
N ILE A 10 39.00 -0.08 31.55
CA ILE A 10 37.69 -0.67 31.26
C ILE A 10 37.49 -0.60 29.74
N VAL A 11 37.64 -1.73 29.06
CA VAL A 11 37.24 -1.89 27.66
C VAL A 11 35.71 -1.89 27.62
N GLY A 12 35.11 -0.75 27.27
CA GLY A 12 33.69 -0.67 26.97
C GLY A 12 33.41 -1.46 25.69
N ALA A 13 32.71 -2.58 25.83
CA ALA A 13 32.14 -3.26 24.67
C ALA A 13 31.14 -2.30 24.00
N PRO A 14 31.19 -2.08 22.67
CA PRO A 14 30.14 -1.35 21.99
C PRO A 14 28.84 -2.13 22.17
N LEU A 15 27.85 -1.49 22.78
CA LEU A 15 26.46 -1.93 22.73
C LEU A 15 26.06 -1.98 21.25
N VAL A 16 26.02 -3.18 20.69
CA VAL A 16 25.33 -3.43 19.42
C VAL A 16 23.84 -3.29 19.71
N LEU A 17 23.31 -2.09 19.56
CA LEU A 17 21.86 -1.87 19.42
C LEU A 17 21.45 -2.35 18.03
N GLY A 18 21.37 -3.67 17.89
CA GLY A 18 20.99 -4.37 16.68
C GLY A 18 19.74 -5.22 16.89
N GLN A 19 18.75 -4.71 17.62
CA GLN A 19 17.37 -5.15 17.41
C GLN A 19 16.79 -4.16 16.40
N GLY A 20 16.77 -4.55 15.13
CA GLY A 20 16.12 -3.75 14.09
C GLY A 20 14.70 -3.41 14.51
N ALA A 21 14.19 -2.27 14.05
CA ALA A 21 12.82 -1.84 14.33
C ALA A 21 11.74 -2.81 13.79
N PHE A 22 12.14 -3.85 13.05
CA PHE A 22 11.30 -4.98 12.71
C PHE A 22 11.17 -5.96 13.87
N ASP A 23 10.00 -6.00 14.48
CA ASP A 23 9.62 -7.00 15.47
C ASP A 23 8.74 -8.13 14.87
N LYS A 24 8.24 -9.02 15.73
CA LYS A 24 7.38 -10.15 15.33
C LYS A 24 6.02 -9.73 14.74
N SER A 25 5.59 -8.49 14.89
CA SER A 25 4.29 -8.01 14.40
C SER A 25 4.27 -7.76 12.90
N HIS A 26 5.43 -7.43 12.31
CA HIS A 26 5.56 -7.14 10.87
C HIS A 26 5.32 -8.37 9.99
N LYS A 27 5.61 -9.59 10.48
CA LYS A 27 5.38 -10.87 9.78
C LYS A 27 5.61 -10.83 8.26
N MET A 28 6.75 -10.27 7.83
CA MET A 28 7.09 -9.95 6.42
C MET A 28 6.76 -11.05 5.40
N THR A 29 6.95 -12.33 5.76
CA THR A 29 6.67 -13.48 4.89
C THR A 29 5.19 -13.64 4.51
N TYR A 30 4.29 -12.94 5.20
CA TYR A 30 2.85 -12.96 4.95
C TYR A 30 2.37 -11.76 4.15
N LEU A 31 3.22 -10.76 3.85
CA LEU A 31 2.80 -9.53 3.17
C LEU A 31 2.30 -9.78 1.75
N LYS A 32 2.83 -10.79 1.05
CA LYS A 32 2.40 -11.11 -0.30
C LYS A 32 0.92 -11.41 -0.38
N GLY A 33 0.26 -10.73 -1.32
CA GLY A 33 -1.17 -10.86 -1.57
C GLY A 33 -1.78 -9.51 -1.92
N THR A 34 -3.07 -9.54 -2.18
CA THR A 34 -3.90 -8.35 -2.38
C THR A 34 -4.74 -8.14 -1.14
N TRP A 35 -4.66 -6.94 -0.56
CA TRP A 35 -5.27 -6.55 0.70
C TRP A 35 -6.25 -5.42 0.48
N SER A 36 -7.45 -5.51 1.03
CA SER A 36 -8.54 -4.60 0.75
C SER A 36 -9.34 -4.22 2.00
N ILE A 37 -9.79 -2.96 2.05
CA ILE A 37 -10.75 -2.50 3.08
C ILE A 37 -12.15 -3.04 2.80
N SER A 38 -12.47 -3.28 1.53
CA SER A 38 -13.74 -3.90 1.13
C SER A 38 -13.60 -5.41 1.06
N ASP A 39 -14.57 -6.11 1.65
CA ASP A 39 -14.68 -7.56 1.73
C ASP A 39 -15.21 -8.22 0.45
N LYS A 40 -15.65 -7.45 -0.56
CA LYS A 40 -16.43 -8.02 -1.67
C LYS A 40 -16.04 -7.68 -3.09
N ASN A 41 -15.35 -6.58 -3.39
CA ASN A 41 -15.01 -6.27 -4.77
C ASN A 41 -13.82 -5.33 -4.82
N VAL A 42 -12.68 -5.90 -5.19
CA VAL A 42 -11.40 -5.24 -5.08
C VAL A 42 -11.00 -4.69 -6.44
N PRO A 43 -10.99 -3.36 -6.65
CA PRO A 43 -10.50 -2.77 -7.89
C PRO A 43 -9.00 -3.00 -7.98
N VAL A 44 -8.54 -3.84 -8.91
CA VAL A 44 -7.12 -4.12 -9.15
C VAL A 44 -6.87 -4.40 -10.61
N GLY A 45 -5.62 -4.22 -11.03
CA GLY A 45 -5.16 -4.77 -12.29
C GLY A 45 -5.88 -4.19 -13.53
N PRO A 46 -5.97 -4.96 -14.62
CA PRO A 46 -6.46 -4.48 -15.91
C PRO A 46 -7.98 -4.25 -15.95
N THR A 47 -8.74 -4.74 -14.97
CA THR A 47 -10.18 -4.48 -14.88
C THR A 47 -10.48 -3.14 -14.24
N PHE A 48 -9.51 -2.52 -13.57
CA PHE A 48 -9.66 -1.23 -12.91
C PHE A 48 -9.12 -0.06 -13.75
N VAL A 49 -7.95 -0.24 -14.38
CA VAL A 49 -7.26 0.86 -15.07
C VAL A 49 -6.43 0.36 -16.26
N ASN A 50 -6.39 1.17 -17.31
CA ASN A 50 -5.38 1.11 -18.36
C ASN A 50 -4.54 2.41 -18.32
N PRO A 51 -3.35 2.41 -17.70
CA PRO A 51 -2.54 3.61 -17.55
C PRO A 51 -1.96 4.11 -18.87
N ALA A 52 -1.73 3.22 -19.85
CA ALA A 52 -1.25 3.60 -21.18
C ALA A 52 -2.31 4.40 -21.98
N GLU A 53 -3.60 4.16 -21.69
CA GLU A 53 -4.73 4.88 -22.30
C GLU A 53 -5.30 6.00 -21.41
N ASN A 54 -4.70 6.27 -20.25
CA ASN A 54 -5.20 7.24 -19.26
C ASN A 54 -6.68 6.98 -18.89
N LYS A 55 -7.06 5.71 -18.74
CA LYS A 55 -8.46 5.32 -18.60
C LYS A 55 -8.69 4.46 -17.37
N PHE A 56 -9.59 4.91 -16.51
CA PHE A 56 -10.21 4.06 -15.49
C PHE A 56 -11.48 3.42 -16.01
N PHE A 57 -11.78 2.22 -15.50
CA PHE A 57 -13.02 1.51 -15.78
C PHE A 57 -13.93 1.65 -14.57
N PHE A 58 -15.14 2.17 -14.80
CA PHE A 58 -16.15 2.22 -13.77
C PHE A 58 -16.62 0.81 -13.43
N PRO A 59 -16.59 0.42 -12.14
CA PRO A 59 -17.12 -0.86 -11.76
C PRO A 59 -18.64 -0.84 -11.80
N THR A 60 -19.23 -1.65 -12.68
CA THR A 60 -20.68 -1.71 -12.84
C THR A 60 -21.39 -2.40 -11.69
N GLU A 61 -20.71 -3.34 -11.02
CA GLU A 61 -21.29 -4.18 -9.96
C GLU A 61 -21.24 -3.55 -8.55
N TYR A 62 -20.36 -2.57 -8.33
CA TYR A 62 -20.09 -2.01 -6.98
C TYR A 62 -19.98 -0.48 -6.99
N LYS A 63 -20.93 0.16 -7.67
CA LYS A 63 -20.99 1.61 -7.85
C LYS A 63 -21.03 2.42 -6.54
N ASN A 64 -21.53 1.84 -5.45
CA ASN A 64 -21.75 2.55 -4.17
C ASN A 64 -20.74 2.13 -3.09
N THR A 65 -19.56 1.67 -3.49
CA THR A 65 -18.57 1.13 -2.57
C THR A 65 -17.35 2.04 -2.51
N THR A 66 -16.73 2.11 -1.34
CA THR A 66 -15.37 2.62 -1.19
C THR A 66 -14.45 1.43 -1.00
N SER A 67 -13.43 1.33 -1.85
CA SER A 67 -12.39 0.32 -1.76
C SER A 67 -11.03 0.97 -1.92
N ARG A 68 -10.11 0.59 -1.03
CA ARG A 68 -8.67 0.84 -1.17
C ARG A 68 -7.99 -0.51 -1.11
N THR A 69 -7.06 -0.70 -2.03
CA THR A 69 -6.43 -1.98 -2.21
C THR A 69 -4.94 -1.81 -2.40
N TYR A 70 -4.18 -2.63 -1.69
CA TYR A 70 -2.75 -2.78 -1.87
C TYR A 70 -2.43 -4.22 -2.29
N SER A 71 -1.66 -4.40 -3.34
CA SER A 71 -1.12 -5.69 -3.73
C SER A 71 0.39 -5.68 -3.56
N PHE A 72 0.95 -6.74 -2.99
CA PHE A 72 2.39 -6.89 -2.77
C PHE A 72 2.89 -8.22 -3.32
N THR A 73 4.07 -8.21 -3.93
CA THR A 73 4.79 -9.42 -4.38
C THR A 73 6.01 -9.72 -3.50
N ASP A 74 6.51 -10.96 -3.55
CA ASP A 74 7.73 -11.37 -2.81
C ASP A 74 9.01 -10.75 -3.40
N ASP A 75 8.98 -10.32 -4.67
CA ASP A 75 10.12 -9.72 -5.39
C ASP A 75 10.17 -8.19 -5.31
N GLY A 76 9.42 -7.59 -4.38
CA GLY A 76 9.57 -6.18 -4.02
C GLY A 76 8.70 -5.20 -4.81
N PHE A 77 7.64 -5.66 -5.47
CA PHE A 77 6.70 -4.79 -6.19
C PHE A 77 5.38 -4.62 -5.44
N TRP A 78 4.75 -3.46 -5.66
CA TRP A 78 3.45 -3.13 -5.10
C TRP A 78 2.55 -2.44 -6.12
N GLU A 79 1.25 -2.53 -5.89
CA GLU A 79 0.21 -1.77 -6.59
C GLU A 79 -0.78 -1.21 -5.56
N TYR A 80 -1.22 0.04 -5.77
CA TYR A 80 -2.31 0.67 -5.05
C TYR A 80 -3.43 1.08 -5.99
N CYS A 81 -4.65 0.71 -5.62
CA CYS A 81 -5.87 1.09 -6.29
C CYS A 81 -6.86 1.65 -5.27
N ALA A 82 -7.47 2.80 -5.57
CA ALA A 82 -8.55 3.36 -4.78
C ALA A 82 -9.74 3.73 -5.66
N TYR A 83 -10.91 3.23 -5.28
CA TYR A 83 -12.20 3.65 -5.80
C TYR A 83 -13.03 4.17 -4.64
N VAL A 84 -13.30 5.47 -4.60
CA VAL A 84 -14.06 6.10 -3.52
C VAL A 84 -15.30 6.75 -4.12
N ALA A 85 -16.45 6.07 -3.97
CA ALA A 85 -17.74 6.54 -4.44
C ALA A 85 -18.65 6.87 -3.24
N PRO A 86 -18.65 8.12 -2.75
CA PRO A 86 -19.41 8.50 -1.55
C PRO A 86 -20.92 8.56 -1.77
N HIS A 87 -21.39 8.66 -3.02
CA HIS A 87 -22.81 8.84 -3.32
C HIS A 87 -23.19 8.38 -4.73
N VAL A 88 -24.43 7.90 -4.86
CA VAL A 88 -25.10 7.69 -6.15
C VAL A 88 -26.38 8.49 -6.16
N SER A 89 -26.54 9.33 -7.17
CA SER A 89 -27.71 10.20 -7.33
C SER A 89 -28.97 9.39 -7.65
N SER A 90 -30.13 10.03 -7.58
CA SER A 90 -31.42 9.47 -7.98
C SER A 90 -31.44 8.94 -9.43
N ASP A 91 -30.52 9.44 -10.27
CA ASP A 91 -30.40 9.12 -11.68
C ASP A 91 -29.40 7.97 -11.94
N ASN A 92 -28.98 7.25 -10.88
CA ASN A 92 -27.95 6.20 -10.90
C ASN A 92 -26.57 6.68 -11.39
N CYS A 93 -26.29 7.98 -11.26
CA CYS A 93 -24.97 8.55 -11.56
C CYS A 93 -24.09 8.50 -10.32
N THR A 94 -22.87 8.00 -10.50
CA THR A 94 -21.87 7.90 -9.44
C THR A 94 -20.76 8.90 -9.68
N SER A 95 -20.54 9.79 -8.72
CA SER A 95 -19.30 10.58 -8.65
C SER A 95 -18.28 9.79 -7.83
N ALA A 96 -17.14 9.49 -8.42
CA ALA A 96 -16.11 8.68 -7.79
C ALA A 96 -14.71 9.25 -8.01
N LEU A 97 -13.87 9.06 -6.99
CA LEU A 97 -12.44 9.25 -7.06
C LEU A 97 -11.78 7.91 -7.42
N PHE A 98 -10.88 7.96 -8.40
CA PHE A 98 -10.03 6.87 -8.83
C PHE A 98 -8.57 7.23 -8.61
N ILE A 99 -7.81 6.34 -7.98
CA ILE A 99 -6.35 6.44 -7.88
C ILE A 99 -5.76 5.09 -8.26
N TYR A 100 -4.72 5.14 -9.07
CA TYR A 100 -3.86 4.01 -9.37
C TYR A 100 -2.40 4.45 -9.28
N GLN A 101 -1.56 3.63 -8.65
CA GLN A 101 -0.12 3.69 -8.83
C GLN A 101 0.50 2.34 -8.50
N HIS A 102 1.70 2.09 -9.00
CA HIS A 102 2.45 0.86 -8.74
C HIS A 102 3.93 1.13 -8.86
N GLY A 103 4.76 0.24 -8.31
CA GLY A 103 6.21 0.39 -8.33
C GLY A 103 6.89 -0.60 -7.40
N THR A 104 7.93 -0.14 -6.70
CA THR A 104 8.73 -0.97 -5.78
C THR A 104 8.53 -0.56 -4.33
N TYR A 105 8.59 -1.52 -3.42
CA TYR A 105 8.58 -1.25 -1.99
C TYR A 105 9.89 -1.68 -1.34
N GLU A 106 10.24 -1.01 -0.25
CA GLU A 106 11.38 -1.38 0.59
C GLU A 106 11.07 -1.25 2.07
N PHE A 107 11.71 -2.11 2.86
CA PHE A 107 11.67 -2.09 4.31
C PHE A 107 12.85 -1.26 4.85
N LEU A 108 12.56 -0.14 5.49
CA LEU A 108 13.57 0.78 6.01
C LEU A 108 14.07 0.34 7.38
N SER A 109 15.33 0.65 7.73
CA SER A 109 15.94 0.20 8.99
C SER A 109 15.22 0.67 10.26
N ASN A 110 14.38 1.70 10.15
CA ASN A 110 13.54 2.24 11.21
C ASN A 110 12.16 1.52 11.34
N GLY A 111 11.92 0.45 10.59
CA GLY A 111 10.71 -0.38 10.67
C GLY A 111 9.61 0.06 9.69
N SER A 112 9.72 1.26 9.12
CA SER A 112 8.76 1.76 8.14
C SER A 112 8.89 1.06 6.78
N MET A 113 7.85 1.17 5.97
CA MET A 113 7.81 0.67 4.59
C MET A 113 7.65 1.85 3.63
N ALA A 114 8.55 1.97 2.67
CA ALA A 114 8.45 3.00 1.62
C ALA A 114 7.92 2.38 0.33
N LEU A 115 6.91 3.01 -0.27
CA LEU A 115 6.28 2.60 -1.51
C LEU A 115 6.63 3.63 -2.59
N THR A 116 7.57 3.28 -3.48
CA THR A 116 8.05 4.17 -4.53
C THR A 116 7.40 3.82 -5.86
N PRO A 117 6.62 4.73 -6.48
CA PRO A 117 5.93 4.43 -7.73
C PRO A 117 6.87 4.51 -8.95
N PHE A 118 6.51 3.80 -10.02
CA PHE A 118 7.00 4.13 -11.36
C PHE A 118 6.38 5.47 -11.78
N ALA A 119 7.19 6.53 -11.71
CA ALA A 119 6.75 7.93 -11.71
C ALA A 119 5.78 8.35 -12.84
N LYS A 120 5.80 7.66 -13.99
CA LYS A 120 4.95 7.99 -15.15
C LYS A 120 3.62 7.22 -15.20
N ASP A 121 3.46 6.16 -14.43
CA ASP A 121 2.35 5.21 -14.60
C ASP A 121 1.13 5.55 -13.76
N GLY A 122 1.32 6.23 -12.63
CA GLY A 122 0.20 6.51 -11.73
C GLY A 122 -0.84 7.39 -12.38
N ARG A 123 -2.11 7.11 -12.09
CA ARG A 123 -3.27 7.80 -12.63
C ARG A 123 -4.19 8.25 -11.50
N PHE A 124 -4.76 9.42 -11.68
CA PHE A 124 -5.76 10.00 -10.80
C PHE A 124 -6.94 10.49 -11.64
N GLN A 125 -8.15 10.26 -11.18
CA GLN A 125 -9.33 10.80 -11.85
C GLN A 125 -10.46 11.05 -10.86
N MET A 126 -11.09 12.22 -10.92
CA MET A 126 -12.45 12.42 -10.45
C MET A 126 -13.40 12.28 -11.63
N ALA A 127 -14.32 11.33 -11.57
CA ALA A 127 -15.21 11.01 -12.67
C ALA A 127 -16.65 10.89 -12.22
N ASP A 128 -17.57 11.18 -13.13
CA ASP A 128 -19.01 11.04 -12.97
C ASP A 128 -19.49 10.02 -14.02
N SER A 129 -20.09 8.92 -13.58
CA SER A 129 -20.45 7.81 -14.46
C SER A 129 -21.47 8.15 -15.55
N CYS A 130 -22.14 9.30 -15.45
CA CYS A 130 -23.13 9.78 -16.43
C CYS A 130 -22.58 10.87 -17.36
N LYS A 131 -21.32 11.28 -17.19
CA LYS A 131 -20.69 12.30 -18.02
C LYS A 131 -19.53 11.71 -18.79
N GLU A 132 -19.22 12.35 -19.90
CA GLU A 132 -17.98 12.05 -20.62
C GLU A 132 -16.78 12.25 -19.68
N SER A 133 -15.89 11.27 -19.70
CA SER A 133 -14.68 11.24 -18.88
C SER A 133 -13.66 12.23 -19.45
N ASN A 134 -13.10 13.10 -18.60
CA ASN A 134 -12.03 14.02 -19.00
C ASN A 134 -10.64 13.34 -19.12
N GLY A 135 -10.58 12.01 -19.02
CA GLY A 135 -9.34 11.24 -18.95
C GLY A 135 -8.67 11.34 -17.58
N ALA A 136 -7.81 10.37 -17.29
CA ALA A 136 -7.04 10.34 -16.06
C ALA A 136 -5.81 11.25 -16.16
N THR A 137 -5.49 11.96 -15.08
CA THR A 137 -4.28 12.79 -14.98
C THR A 137 -3.13 11.99 -14.37
N PRO A 138 -1.86 12.32 -14.66
CA PRO A 138 -0.72 11.69 -14.00
C PRO A 138 -0.78 11.82 -12.47
N TYR A 139 -0.34 10.78 -11.78
CA TYR A 139 -0.24 10.70 -10.32
C TYR A 139 1.10 10.06 -9.97
N ASN A 140 1.81 10.63 -9.00
CA ASN A 140 3.11 10.15 -8.55
C ASN A 140 3.27 10.53 -7.08
N TYR A 141 2.97 9.59 -6.20
CA TYR A 141 3.04 9.81 -4.76
C TYR A 141 3.80 8.68 -4.09
N THR A 142 4.92 9.02 -3.46
CA THR A 142 5.67 8.07 -2.64
C THR A 142 5.00 7.98 -1.27
N GLU A 143 4.51 6.79 -0.91
CA GLU A 143 3.86 6.56 0.38
C GLU A 143 4.90 6.06 1.40
N LEU A 144 4.85 6.61 2.62
CA LEU A 144 5.65 6.14 3.74
C LEU A 144 4.73 5.59 4.83
N MET A 145 4.68 4.27 4.94
CA MET A 145 3.98 3.57 6.01
C MET A 145 4.84 3.60 7.27
N VAL A 146 4.59 4.59 8.12
CA VAL A 146 5.36 4.82 9.36
C VAL A 146 5.19 3.68 10.35
N THR A 147 4.02 3.03 10.35
CA THR A 147 3.81 1.76 11.04
C THR A 147 3.02 0.81 10.16
N TRP A 148 3.31 -0.48 10.28
CA TRP A 148 2.56 -1.53 9.61
C TRP A 148 2.71 -2.85 10.36
N SER A 149 1.68 -3.69 10.34
CA SER A 149 1.70 -5.01 10.98
C SER A 149 0.75 -5.97 10.27
N ILE A 150 0.93 -7.27 10.47
CA ILE A 150 0.00 -8.29 9.98
C ILE A 150 -0.52 -9.10 11.17
N ASP A 151 -1.82 -8.99 11.40
CA ASP A 151 -2.53 -9.78 12.40
C ASP A 151 -2.95 -11.11 11.75
N ILE A 152 -2.61 -12.21 12.43
CA ILE A 152 -2.88 -13.57 11.97
C ILE A 152 -3.38 -14.32 13.19
N ASP A 153 -4.69 -14.54 13.22
CA ASP A 153 -5.34 -15.31 14.27
C ASP A 153 -5.99 -16.56 13.65
N TYR A 154 -6.02 -17.63 14.44
CA TYR A 154 -6.62 -18.88 13.99
C TYR A 154 -8.15 -18.71 13.84
N GLY A 155 -8.67 -18.95 12.65
CA GLY A 155 -10.10 -18.90 12.35
C GLY A 155 -10.62 -17.55 11.84
N THR A 156 -9.74 -16.56 11.61
CA THR A 156 -10.09 -15.28 10.98
C THR A 156 -9.24 -15.03 9.74
N ALA A 157 -9.72 -14.13 8.86
CA ALA A 157 -8.92 -13.67 7.73
C ALA A 157 -7.74 -12.81 8.24
N PRO A 158 -6.52 -12.96 7.71
CA PRO A 158 -5.40 -12.08 8.04
C PRO A 158 -5.74 -10.62 7.78
N VAL A 159 -5.24 -9.74 8.65
CA VAL A 159 -5.45 -8.29 8.55
C VAL A 159 -4.09 -7.59 8.46
N LEU A 160 -3.87 -6.86 7.37
CA LEU A 160 -2.75 -5.95 7.21
C LEU A 160 -3.16 -4.57 7.73
N ASN A 161 -2.48 -4.10 8.76
CA ASN A 161 -2.64 -2.74 9.28
C ASN A 161 -1.56 -1.85 8.63
N LEU A 162 -1.97 -0.77 7.97
CA LEU A 162 -1.07 0.22 7.37
C LEU A 162 -1.36 1.59 7.98
N HIS A 163 -0.32 2.32 8.38
CA HIS A 163 -0.45 3.71 8.79
C HIS A 163 0.56 4.58 8.05
N GLU A 164 0.06 5.44 7.18
CA GLU A 164 0.86 6.46 6.52
C GLU A 164 0.97 7.71 7.41
N ALA A 165 2.12 8.40 7.36
CA ALA A 165 2.36 9.62 8.16
C ALA A 165 1.29 10.70 7.97
N ASN A 166 0.78 10.84 6.74
CA ASN A 166 -0.14 11.90 6.35
C ASN A 166 -1.62 11.53 6.58
N TRP A 167 -1.90 10.34 7.09
CA TRP A 167 -3.27 9.87 7.31
C TRP A 167 -3.64 9.98 8.79
N GLU A 168 -4.83 10.49 9.06
CA GLU A 168 -5.34 10.64 10.43
C GLU A 168 -5.57 9.29 11.13
N GLN A 169 -5.87 8.24 10.35
CA GLN A 169 -6.20 6.93 10.88
C GLN A 169 -5.48 5.80 10.12
N PRO A 170 -5.01 4.77 10.83
CA PRO A 170 -4.52 3.55 10.21
C PRO A 170 -5.64 2.87 9.41
N GLN A 171 -5.25 2.09 8.40
CA GLN A 171 -6.14 1.27 7.60
C GLN A 171 -5.96 -0.19 7.95
N ASN A 172 -7.08 -0.89 8.12
CA ASN A 172 -7.10 -2.32 8.35
C ASN A 172 -7.61 -2.99 7.08
N LEU A 173 -6.75 -3.75 6.42
CA LEU A 173 -6.98 -4.36 5.12
C LEU A 173 -7.06 -5.88 5.28
N THR A 174 -8.14 -6.49 4.83
CA THR A 174 -8.28 -7.95 4.83
C THR A 174 -7.64 -8.55 3.59
N LEU A 175 -7.05 -9.75 3.71
CA LEU A 175 -6.49 -10.46 2.56
C LEU A 175 -7.61 -10.88 1.60
N ALA A 176 -7.61 -10.32 0.41
CA ALA A 176 -8.59 -10.59 -0.65
C ALA A 176 -8.11 -11.65 -1.65
N TYR A 177 -6.85 -11.60 -2.06
CA TYR A 177 -6.28 -12.58 -3.00
C TYR A 177 -4.86 -13.01 -2.61
N ASN A 178 -4.56 -14.28 -2.82
CA ASN A 178 -3.21 -14.85 -2.77
C ASN A 178 -3.16 -15.99 -3.81
N PRO A 179 -2.43 -15.86 -4.95
CA PRO A 179 -1.41 -14.84 -5.25
C PRO A 179 -1.98 -13.42 -5.48
N PRO A 180 -1.13 -12.37 -5.38
CA PRO A 180 -1.55 -10.99 -5.58
C PRO A 180 -2.08 -10.76 -7.01
N GLN A 181 -3.10 -9.92 -7.13
CA GLN A 181 -3.67 -9.42 -8.38
C GLN A 181 -3.20 -7.97 -8.58
N MET A 182 -2.46 -7.73 -9.66
CA MET A 182 -1.95 -6.40 -10.04
C MET A 182 -1.61 -6.36 -11.54
N LEU A 183 -1.38 -5.17 -12.09
CA LEU A 183 -0.79 -4.96 -13.42
C LEU A 183 0.69 -5.44 -13.44
N PRO A 184 1.31 -5.57 -14.63
CA PRO A 184 2.69 -6.04 -14.73
C PRO A 184 3.68 -5.17 -13.95
N THR A 185 4.63 -5.82 -13.27
CA THR A 185 5.64 -5.22 -12.38
C THR A 185 6.80 -4.52 -13.12
N ARG A 186 6.46 -3.61 -14.04
CA ARG A 186 7.39 -2.83 -14.84
C ARG A 186 6.74 -1.50 -15.24
N PRO A 187 7.51 -0.49 -15.68
CA PRO A 187 6.93 0.69 -16.31
C PRO A 187 5.96 0.31 -17.45
N LEU A 188 4.77 0.91 -17.42
CA LEU A 188 3.65 0.65 -18.34
C LEU A 188 3.45 1.79 -19.33
N THR A 189 4.03 2.95 -19.05
CA THR A 189 3.99 4.15 -19.90
C THR A 189 5.39 4.67 -20.23
N ASN A 190 5.50 5.43 -21.33
CA ASN A 190 6.77 5.85 -21.93
C ASN A 190 7.28 7.20 -21.46
#